data_AF-A0A2D4H594-F1
#
_entry.id   AF-A0A2D4H594-F1
#
_cell.length_a   1.000
_cell.length_b   1.000
_cell.length_c   1.000
_cell.angle_alpha   90.00
_cell.angle_beta   90.00
_cell.angle_gamma   90.00
#
_symmetry.space_group_name_H-M   'P 1'
#
loop_
_entity.id
_entity.type
_entity.pdbx_description
1 polymer ?
#
loop_
_entity_poly.entity_id
_entity_poly.type
_entity_poly.pdbx_seq_one_letter_code
_entity_poly.pdbx_strand_id
1 'polypeptide(L)'
;ASPEVFHEKSTHSSARNRLPYITRLEILGLDNLELRRLQLDLSVVHKIICYNVLPVNDYFSFNHNNTRAHNRYKLNVNRFKLDCRKYDFSNRVVNAWNA
;
A
#
# COMPACT_ATOMS: atom_id res chain seq x y z
N ALA A 1 10.10 33.40 25.70
CA ALA A 1 8.96 32.96 24.88
C ALA A 1 9.07 31.44 24.70
N SER A 2 7.94 30.76 24.85
CA SER A 2 7.66 29.34 25.14
C SER A 2 8.68 28.24 24.82
N PRO A 3 8.77 27.21 25.70
CA PRO A 3 9.30 25.89 25.36
C PRO A 3 8.22 25.05 24.68
N GLU A 4 8.49 24.49 23.49
CA GLU A 4 7.60 23.48 22.91
C GLU A 4 7.90 22.11 23.52
N VAL A 5 6.99 21.74 24.41
CA VAL A 5 6.90 20.52 25.18
C VAL A 5 6.79 19.33 24.22
N PHE A 6 7.86 18.54 24.13
CA PHE A 6 7.74 17.13 23.75
C PHE A 6 6.80 16.48 24.76
N HIS A 7 5.54 16.28 24.38
CA HIS A 7 4.58 15.59 25.22
C HIS A 7 5.04 14.14 25.41
N GLU A 8 5.68 13.92 26.54
CA GLU A 8 5.89 12.64 27.18
C GLU A 8 4.52 11.98 27.39
N LYS A 9 4.04 11.24 26.38
CA LYS A 9 2.84 10.38 26.51
C LYS A 9 3.24 9.05 27.13
N SER A 10 3.87 9.12 28.31
CA SER A 10 3.98 7.98 29.22
C SER A 10 2.80 8.04 30.17
N THR A 11 1.72 7.32 29.87
CA THR A 11 0.72 6.89 30.87
C THR A 11 -0.29 5.90 30.25
N HIS A 12 -0.35 4.71 30.86
CA HIS A 12 -1.40 3.69 30.81
C HIS A 12 -1.82 3.09 29.44
N SER A 13 -1.00 2.14 28.97
CA SER A 13 -1.35 1.10 27.97
C SER A 13 -2.78 0.55 28.13
N SER A 14 -3.26 0.36 29.37
CA SER A 14 -4.56 -0.24 29.68
C SER A 14 -5.79 0.63 29.33
N ALA A 15 -5.67 1.97 29.32
CA ALA A 15 -6.78 2.86 28.95
C ALA A 15 -6.90 3.00 27.42
N ARG A 16 -5.76 2.99 26.72
CA ARG A 16 -5.71 3.12 25.26
C ARG A 16 -6.37 1.94 24.55
N ASN A 17 -6.36 0.74 25.14
CA ASN A 17 -7.01 -0.44 24.56
C ASN A 17 -8.55 -0.38 24.56
N ARG A 18 -9.17 0.56 25.28
CA ARG A 18 -10.64 0.74 25.28
C ARG A 18 -11.14 1.63 24.13
N LEU A 19 -10.24 2.34 23.46
CA LEU A 19 -10.60 3.20 22.32
C LEU A 19 -10.76 2.37 21.05
N PRO A 20 -11.72 2.73 20.17
CA PRO A 20 -11.85 2.11 18.85
C PRO A 20 -10.54 2.18 18.06
N TYR A 21 -10.28 1.16 17.23
CA TYR A 21 -9.01 1.04 16.50
C TYR A 21 -8.66 2.28 15.68
N ILE A 22 -9.63 2.85 14.97
CA ILE A 22 -9.44 4.05 14.14
C ILE A 22 -9.03 5.25 15.00
N THR A 23 -9.71 5.50 16.12
CA THR A 23 -9.37 6.58 17.06
C THR A 23 -7.97 6.42 17.63
N ARG A 24 -7.52 5.19 17.90
CA ARG A 24 -6.13 4.95 18.35
C ARG A 24 -5.11 5.32 17.29
N LEU A 25 -5.38 5.01 16.02
CA LEU A 25 -4.50 5.38 14.90
C LEU A 25 -4.40 6.89 14.76
N GLU A 26 -5.54 7.60 14.80
CA GLU A 26 -5.59 9.07 14.70
C GLU A 26 -4.78 9.75 15.80
N ILE A 27 -4.96 9.33 17.07
CA ILE A 27 -4.22 9.89 18.22
C ILE A 27 -2.70 9.70 18.08
N LEU A 28 -2.29 8.60 17.44
CA LEU A 28 -0.89 8.27 17.21
C LEU A 28 -0.34 8.84 15.89
N GLY A 29 -1.19 9.45 15.04
CA GLY A 29 -0.81 9.87 13.70
C GLY A 29 -0.35 8.71 12.81
N LEU A 30 -0.91 7.52 13.01
CA LEU A 30 -0.54 6.31 12.27
C LEU A 30 -1.52 6.02 11.14
N ASP A 31 -0.99 5.57 10.01
CA ASP A 31 -1.79 5.06 8.91
C ASP A 31 -2.49 3.75 9.27
N ASN A 32 -3.65 3.53 8.64
CA ASN A 32 -4.33 2.25 8.74
C ASN A 32 -3.46 1.12 8.15
N LEU A 33 -3.73 -0.11 8.61
CA LEU A 33 -2.90 -1.26 8.26
C LEU A 33 -2.95 -1.58 6.75
N GLU A 34 -4.13 -1.44 6.15
CA GLU A 34 -4.35 -1.73 4.73
C GLU A 34 -3.59 -0.74 3.84
N LEU A 35 -3.56 0.54 4.21
CA LEU A 35 -2.80 1.58 3.51
C LEU A 35 -1.31 1.32 3.58
N ARG A 36 -0.80 0.97 4.77
CA ARG A 36 0.62 0.60 4.94
C ARG A 36 1.00 -0.62 4.11
N ARG A 37 0.15 -1.65 4.10
CA ARG A 37 0.34 -2.84 3.25
C ARG A 37 0.39 -2.46 1.78
N LEU A 38 -0.55 -1.63 1.32
CA LEU A 38 -0.59 -1.18 -0.07
C LEU A 38 0.64 -0.36 -0.46
N GLN A 39 1.10 0.55 0.40
CA GLN A 39 2.33 1.34 0.17
C GLN A 39 3.57 0.44 0.03
N LEU A 40 3.72 -0.55 0.92
CA LEU A 40 4.82 -1.51 0.87
C LEU A 40 4.75 -2.36 -0.40
N ASP A 41 3.56 -2.85 -0.74
CA ASP A 41 3.37 -3.63 -1.95
C ASP A 41 3.72 -2.82 -3.21
N LEU A 42 3.26 -1.56 -3.31
CA LEU A 42 3.60 -0.66 -4.42
C LEU A 42 5.11 -0.36 -4.48
N SER A 43 5.78 -0.24 -3.32
CA SER A 43 7.24 -0.10 -3.26
C SER A 43 7.94 -1.33 -3.85
N VAL A 44 7.44 -2.53 -3.56
CA VAL A 44 7.96 -3.79 -4.14
C VAL A 44 7.70 -3.83 -5.65
N VAL A 45 6.49 -3.50 -6.11
CA VAL A 45 6.17 -3.42 -7.56
C VAL A 45 7.13 -2.48 -8.29
N HIS A 46 7.37 -1.29 -7.74
CA HIS A 46 8.32 -0.33 -8.30
C HIS A 46 9.74 -0.91 -8.37
N LYS A 47 10.17 -1.63 -7.32
CA LYS A 47 11.47 -2.32 -7.30
C LYS A 47 11.57 -3.40 -8.39
N ILE A 48 10.52 -4.20 -8.57
CA ILE A 48 10.48 -5.23 -9.61
C ILE A 48 10.55 -4.60 -11.00
N ILE A 49 9.76 -3.56 -11.28
CA ILE A 49 9.64 -2.94 -12.61
C ILE A 49 10.85 -2.07 -12.97
N CYS A 50 11.31 -1.23 -12.04
CA CYS A 50 12.33 -0.21 -12.34
C CYS A 50 13.75 -0.69 -12.07
N TYR A 51 13.93 -1.63 -11.14
CA TYR A 51 15.25 -2.10 -10.70
C TYR A 51 15.48 -3.59 -10.95
N ASN A 52 14.52 -4.29 -11.58
CA ASN A 52 14.62 -5.71 -11.93
C ASN A 52 15.06 -6.60 -10.76
N VAL A 53 14.60 -6.29 -9.53
CA VAL A 53 14.95 -7.08 -8.33
C VAL A 53 14.41 -8.51 -8.43
N LEU A 54 13.35 -8.72 -9.22
CA LEU A 54 12.79 -10.03 -9.58
C LEU A 54 12.39 -10.03 -11.06
N PRO A 55 12.22 -11.21 -11.70
CA PRO A 55 11.76 -11.30 -13.08
C PRO A 55 10.33 -10.75 -13.21
N VAL A 56 10.18 -9.60 -13.88
CA VAL A 56 8.89 -8.90 -13.98
C VAL A 56 7.80 -9.76 -14.62
N ASN A 57 8.15 -10.58 -15.61
CA ASN A 57 7.21 -11.40 -16.38
C ASN A 57 6.59 -12.54 -15.57
N ASP A 58 7.19 -12.92 -14.44
CA ASP A 58 6.64 -13.95 -13.55
C ASP A 58 5.45 -13.43 -12.74
N TYR A 59 5.39 -12.10 -12.55
CA TYR A 59 4.39 -11.44 -11.71
C TYR A 59 3.42 -10.57 -12.51
N PHE A 60 3.90 -9.89 -13.54
CA PHE A 60 3.15 -8.84 -14.22
C PHE A 60 3.28 -8.92 -15.74
N SER A 61 2.23 -8.47 -16.42
CA SER A 61 2.24 -8.23 -17.87
C SER A 61 1.88 -6.77 -18.13
N PHE A 62 2.59 -6.15 -19.07
CA PHE A 62 2.35 -4.76 -19.44
C PHE A 62 1.22 -4.63 -20.45
N ASN A 63 0.38 -3.62 -20.24
CA ASN A 63 -0.68 -3.25 -21.15
C ASN A 63 -0.16 -2.22 -22.15
N HIS A 64 0.10 -2.66 -23.38
CA HIS A 64 0.60 -1.83 -24.48
C HIS A 64 -0.53 -1.16 -25.30
N ASN A 65 -1.81 -1.41 -24.97
CA ASN A 65 -2.95 -0.83 -25.65
C ASN A 65 -3.15 0.62 -25.18
N ASN A 66 -2.30 1.52 -25.71
CA ASN A 66 -2.18 2.88 -25.24
C ASN A 66 -3.01 3.84 -26.11
N THR A 67 -4.34 3.79 -26.01
CA THR A 67 -5.22 4.73 -26.71
C THR A 67 -5.36 6.07 -25.98
N ARG A 68 -5.01 6.16 -24.69
CA ARG A 68 -5.02 7.40 -23.90
C ARG A 68 -3.90 7.38 -22.82
N ALA A 69 -2.84 8.18 -23.06
CA ALA A 69 -1.83 8.73 -22.14
C ALA A 69 -0.68 7.87 -21.55
N HIS A 70 0.55 8.35 -21.82
CA HIS A 70 1.79 8.54 -21.02
C HIS A 70 2.34 7.50 -20.03
N ASN A 71 1.61 6.48 -19.58
CA ASN A 71 2.18 5.50 -18.64
C ASN A 71 2.74 4.28 -19.38
N ARG A 72 4.07 4.28 -19.63
CA ARG A 72 4.79 3.17 -20.25
C ARG A 72 4.81 1.88 -19.40
N TYR A 73 4.48 1.98 -18.11
CA TYR A 73 4.50 0.88 -17.16
C TYR A 73 3.09 0.44 -16.73
N LYS A 74 2.06 0.77 -17.52
CA LYS A 74 0.69 0.33 -17.23
C LYS A 74 0.63 -1.20 -17.20
N LEU A 75 0.08 -1.74 -16.12
CA LEU A 75 -0.04 -3.18 -15.91
C LEU A 75 -1.39 -3.69 -16.44
N ASN A 76 -1.43 -4.95 -16.88
CA ASN A 76 -2.67 -5.60 -17.28
C ASN A 76 -3.51 -5.95 -16.05
N VAL A 77 -4.79 -5.58 -16.08
CA VAL A 77 -5.72 -5.86 -14.98
C VAL A 77 -6.29 -7.27 -15.18
N ASN A 78 -5.80 -8.23 -14.39
CA ASN A 78 -6.34 -9.58 -14.38
C ASN A 78 -7.63 -9.64 -13.56
N ARG A 79 -8.61 -10.40 -14.03
CA ARG A 79 -9.88 -10.62 -13.32
C ARG A 79 -10.00 -12.09 -12.94
N PHE A 80 -9.97 -12.35 -11.65
CA PHE A 80 -10.12 -13.70 -11.10
C PHE A 80 -11.42 -13.81 -10.30
N LYS A 81 -12.07 -14.99 -10.38
CA LYS A 81 -13.26 -15.31 -9.59
C LYS A 81 -12.92 -15.73 -8.16
N LEU A 82 -11.76 -16.37 -7.97
CA LEU A 82 -11.33 -16.91 -6.68
C LEU A 82 -10.64 -15.82 -5.87
N ASP A 83 -11.06 -15.68 -4.60
CA ASP A 83 -10.50 -14.68 -3.68
C ASP A 83 -9.00 -14.86 -3.46
N CYS A 84 -8.50 -16.10 -3.41
CA CYS A 84 -7.07 -16.37 -3.26
C CYS A 84 -6.22 -15.75 -4.37
N ARG A 85 -6.73 -15.71 -5.61
CA ARG A 85 -6.05 -15.06 -6.74
C ARG A 85 -6.36 -13.57 -6.83
N LYS A 86 -7.56 -13.16 -6.44
CA LYS A 86 -7.97 -11.75 -6.42
C LYS A 86 -7.14 -10.91 -5.44
N TYR A 87 -6.87 -11.47 -4.26
CA TYR A 87 -6.14 -10.81 -3.18
C TYR A 87 -4.65 -11.21 -3.13
N ASP A 88 -4.18 -11.99 -4.11
CA ASP A 88 -2.76 -12.25 -4.31
C ASP A 88 -2.00 -10.93 -4.56
N PHE A 89 -0.72 -10.91 -4.17
CA PHE A 89 0.16 -9.75 -4.35
C PHE A 89 0.14 -9.22 -5.79
N SER A 90 0.29 -10.10 -6.78
CA SER A 90 0.38 -9.73 -8.20
C SER A 90 -0.91 -9.15 -8.77
N ASN A 91 -2.04 -9.33 -8.09
CA ASN A 91 -3.34 -8.87 -8.57
C ASN A 91 -3.87 -7.66 -7.77
N ARG A 92 -3.74 -7.67 -6.44
CA ARG A 92 -4.31 -6.62 -5.58
C ARG A 92 -3.70 -5.24 -5.80
N VAL A 93 -2.43 -5.19 -6.23
CA VAL A 93 -1.67 -3.95 -6.43
C VAL A 93 -1.97 -3.26 -7.75
N VAL A 94 -2.46 -4.00 -8.75
CA VAL A 94 -2.54 -3.56 -10.15
C VAL A 94 -3.47 -2.37 -10.31
N ASN A 95 -4.61 -2.37 -9.62
CA ASN A 95 -5.57 -1.27 -9.71
C ASN A 95 -5.00 0.02 -9.11
N ALA A 96 -4.28 -0.07 -7.98
CA ALA A 96 -3.66 1.08 -7.34
C ALA A 96 -2.46 1.61 -8.15
N TRP A 97 -1.70 0.73 -8.81
CA TRP A 97 -0.61 1.11 -9.70
C TRP A 97 -1.09 1.82 -10.97
N ASN A 98 -2.25 1.41 -11.49
CA ASN A 98 -2.83 1.97 -12.71
C ASN A 98 -3.73 3.20 -12.47
N ALA A 99 -4.00 3.54 -11.21
CA ALA A 99 -4.78 4.71 -10.82
C ALA A 99 -3.99 6.00 -11.08
#